data_AF-T1JKX5-F1
#
_entry.id   AF-T1JKX5-F1
#
_cell.length_a   1.000
_cell.length_b   1.000
_cell.length_c   1.000
_cell.angle_alpha   90.00
_cell.angle_beta   90.00
_cell.angle_gamma   90.00
#
_symmetry.space_group_name_H-M   'P 1'
#
loop_
_entity.id
_entity.type
_entity.pdbx_description
1 polymer ?
#
loop_
_entity_poly.entity_id
_entity_poly.type
_entity_poly.pdbx_seq_one_letter_code
_entity_poly.pdbx_strand_id
1 'polypeptide(L)'
;MVEVSVPLAVDFIRLQSYEARQDLINLLNSQSDGNDQSGPIKVIGGDNLDGLRDRNVLVVEDIIDTGRTMEKLLLLLNNYNPRTVRVASLLVKRTAKSSGYKPDYIGFEIPDKFVVGYALDYNEYFRDLNHICIINDHGIKKYAKN
;
A
#
# COMPACT_ATOMS: atom_id res chain seq x y z
N MET A 1 -22.91 -16.05 -20.87
CA MET A 1 -21.90 -15.03 -20.53
C MET A 1 -21.25 -14.61 -21.82
N VAL A 2 -21.25 -13.32 -22.13
CA VAL A 2 -20.46 -12.78 -23.25
C VAL A 2 -19.07 -12.53 -22.69
N GLU A 3 -18.08 -13.24 -23.22
CA GLU A 3 -16.69 -13.04 -22.84
C GLU A 3 -16.17 -11.81 -23.58
N VAL A 4 -15.75 -10.79 -22.82
CA VAL A 4 -15.21 -9.54 -23.38
C VAL A 4 -13.70 -9.57 -23.18
N SER A 5 -12.96 -9.61 -24.28
CA SER A 5 -11.50 -9.50 -24.27
C SER A 5 -11.09 -8.05 -24.46
N VAL A 6 -10.33 -7.52 -23.50
CA VAL A 6 -9.72 -6.18 -23.57
C VAL A 6 -8.22 -6.37 -23.51
N PRO A 7 -7.43 -5.79 -24.44
CA PRO A 7 -5.97 -5.89 -24.36
C PRO A 7 -5.49 -5.24 -23.06
N LEU A 8 -4.96 -6.06 -22.15
CA LEU A 8 -4.46 -5.68 -20.84
C LEU A 8 -2.99 -6.09 -20.71
N ALA A 9 -2.16 -5.17 -20.26
CA ALA A 9 -0.83 -5.49 -19.74
C ALA A 9 -0.89 -5.38 -18.21
N VAL A 10 -0.35 -6.38 -17.51
CA VAL A 10 -0.26 -6.41 -16.05
C VAL A 10 1.21 -6.42 -15.68
N ASP A 11 1.59 -5.55 -14.74
CA ASP A 11 2.92 -5.51 -14.17
C ASP A 11 2.82 -5.50 -12.63
N PHE A 12 3.83 -6.06 -11.97
CA PHE A 12 3.91 -6.13 -10.53
C PHE A 12 5.09 -5.28 -10.07
N ILE A 13 4.77 -4.22 -9.33
CA ILE A 13 5.77 -3.28 -8.84
C ILE A 13 5.75 -3.36 -7.32
N ARG A 14 6.94 -3.53 -6.71
CA ARG A 14 7.10 -3.41 -5.27
C ARG A 14 7.67 -2.04 -4.94
N LEU A 15 6.96 -1.31 -4.09
CA LEU A 15 7.45 -0.05 -3.53
C LEU A 15 7.99 -0.30 -2.13
N GLN A 16 9.24 0.06 -1.92
CA GLN A 16 9.82 0.08 -0.58
C GLN A 16 9.85 1.54 -0.10
N SER A 17 8.90 1.88 0.78
CA SER A 17 8.93 3.12 1.56
C SER A 17 9.52 2.80 2.94
N TYR A 18 10.63 3.44 3.31
CA TYR A 18 11.39 3.14 4.53
C TYR A 18 10.75 3.67 5.84
N GLU A 19 9.44 3.91 5.89
CA GLU A 19 8.75 4.42 7.09
C GLU A 19 8.30 3.31 8.06
N ALA A 20 7.91 2.14 7.54
CA ALA A 20 7.19 1.12 8.33
C ALA A 20 7.96 0.56 9.54
N ARG A 21 9.30 0.53 9.50
CA ARG A 21 10.12 0.02 10.62
C ARG A 21 10.16 1.01 11.78
N GLN A 22 10.16 2.32 11.50
CA GLN A 22 10.27 3.34 12.52
C GLN A 22 8.95 3.52 13.27
N ASP A 23 7.81 3.43 12.57
CA ASP A 23 6.48 3.49 13.19
C ASP A 23 6.21 2.35 14.19
N LEU A 24 6.65 1.12 13.89
CA LEU A 24 6.55 -0.02 14.80
C LEU A 24 7.42 0.16 16.06
N ILE A 25 8.63 0.69 15.90
CA ILE A 25 9.53 1.01 17.02
C ILE A 25 8.92 2.13 17.87
N ASN A 26 8.36 3.15 17.24
CA ASN A 26 7.70 4.28 17.89
C ASN A 26 6.41 3.85 18.64
N LEU A 27 5.63 2.94 18.05
CA LEU A 27 4.45 2.31 18.69
C LEU A 27 4.85 1.50 19.93
N LEU A 28 5.94 0.73 19.86
CA LEU A 28 6.45 -0.05 21.00
C LEU A 28 7.06 0.85 22.09
N ASN A 29 7.66 1.98 21.71
CA ASN A 29 8.34 2.89 22.63
C ASN A 29 7.48 4.05 23.13
N SER A 30 6.20 4.13 22.71
CA SER A 30 5.29 5.24 23.05
C SER A 30 5.86 6.64 22.74
N GLN A 31 6.74 6.75 21.74
CA GLN A 31 7.30 8.03 21.31
C GLN A 31 6.69 8.45 19.98
N SER A 32 6.10 9.64 19.96
CA SER A 32 5.51 10.26 18.78
C SER A 32 6.33 11.48 18.39
N ASP A 33 7.54 11.26 17.88
CA ASP A 33 8.30 12.37 17.28
C ASP A 33 7.77 12.61 15.86
N GLY A 34 7.07 13.75 15.70
CA GLY A 34 6.36 14.17 14.48
C GLY A 34 7.25 14.60 13.31
N ASN A 35 8.46 14.04 13.18
CA ASN A 35 9.35 14.31 12.06
C ASN A 35 9.30 13.17 11.04
N ASP A 36 8.22 13.15 10.28
CA ASP A 36 8.01 12.21 9.17
C ASP A 36 8.72 12.71 7.90
N GLN A 37 10.04 12.70 7.92
CA GLN A 37 10.82 12.83 6.68
C GLN A 37 10.89 11.47 5.99
N SER A 38 9.85 11.20 5.21
CA SER A 38 9.76 10.00 4.39
C SER A 38 10.93 9.95 3.40
N GLY A 39 11.78 8.92 3.48
CA GLY A 39 12.92 8.73 2.56
C GLY A 39 12.50 8.51 1.10
N PRO A 40 13.44 8.53 0.13
CA PRO A 40 13.15 8.28 -1.28
C PRO A 40 12.50 6.91 -1.48
N ILE A 41 11.51 6.80 -2.38
CA ILE A 41 10.95 5.50 -2.77
C ILE A 41 11.96 4.76 -3.61
N LYS A 42 12.18 3.49 -3.24
CA LYS A 42 12.80 2.53 -4.13
C LYS A 42 11.72 1.69 -4.80
N VAL A 43 11.69 1.75 -6.12
CA VAL A 43 10.87 0.88 -6.97
C VAL A 43 11.68 -0.38 -7.25
N ILE A 44 11.11 -1.54 -6.99
CA ILE A 44 11.70 -2.84 -7.31
C ILE A 44 10.73 -3.54 -8.27
N GLY A 45 11.23 -3.96 -9.43
CA GLY A 45 10.39 -4.30 -10.59
C GLY A 45 10.01 -3.04 -11.38
N GLY A 46 9.08 -3.18 -12.34
CA GLY A 46 8.69 -2.07 -13.20
C GLY A 46 9.72 -1.74 -14.28
N ASP A 47 10.40 -2.75 -14.83
CA ASP A 47 11.43 -2.57 -15.86
C ASP A 47 10.91 -1.91 -17.16
N ASN A 48 9.59 -1.70 -17.28
CA ASN A 48 8.93 -1.09 -18.44
C ASN A 48 7.95 0.04 -18.06
N LEU A 49 8.33 0.94 -17.15
CA LEU A 49 7.52 2.14 -16.87
C LEU A 49 7.39 3.07 -18.09
N ASP A 50 8.36 3.05 -19.02
CA ASP A 50 8.29 3.81 -20.29
C ASP A 50 7.09 3.40 -21.16
N GLY A 51 6.60 2.15 -21.02
CA GLY A 51 5.42 1.66 -21.72
C GLY A 51 4.09 2.28 -21.28
N LEU A 52 4.09 3.07 -20.20
CA LEU A 52 2.88 3.69 -19.65
C LEU A 52 2.42 4.95 -20.41
N ARG A 53 3.28 5.52 -21.25
CA ARG A 53 2.97 6.74 -22.01
C ARG A 53 1.66 6.59 -22.80
N ASP A 54 0.78 7.58 -22.67
CA ASP A 54 -0.53 7.63 -23.33
C ASP A 54 -1.48 6.45 -23.03
N ARG A 55 -1.18 5.64 -22.00
CA ARG A 55 -2.02 4.54 -21.51
C ARG A 55 -2.91 4.95 -20.34
N ASN A 56 -4.03 4.24 -20.18
CA ASN A 56 -4.83 4.30 -18.96
C ASN A 56 -4.25 3.30 -17.96
N VAL A 57 -3.86 3.78 -16.78
CA VAL A 57 -3.20 2.98 -15.74
C VAL A 57 -4.15 2.84 -14.56
N LEU A 58 -4.35 1.61 -14.10
CA LEU A 58 -5.06 1.32 -12.86
C LEU A 58 -4.05 0.73 -11.86
N VAL A 59 -3.77 1.47 -10.80
CA VAL A 59 -3.01 0.96 -9.65
C VAL A 59 -3.98 0.20 -8.74
N VAL A 60 -3.59 -0.99 -8.30
CA VAL A 60 -4.37 -1.81 -7.37
C VAL A 60 -3.53 -2.04 -6.12
N GLU A 61 -3.96 -1.49 -4.99
CA GLU A 61 -3.28 -1.59 -3.69
C GLU A 61 -4.15 -2.38 -2.70
N ASP A 62 -3.53 -3.18 -1.84
CA ASP A 62 -4.23 -3.91 -0.79
C ASP A 62 -4.76 -2.97 0.31
N ILE A 63 -3.93 -2.04 0.80
CA ILE A 63 -4.27 -1.14 1.89
C ILE A 63 -3.61 0.24 1.78
N ILE A 64 -4.40 1.29 1.92
CA ILE A 64 -3.93 2.65 2.13
C ILE A 64 -4.01 2.98 3.62
N ASP A 65 -2.84 3.15 4.24
CA ASP A 65 -2.70 3.58 5.64
C ASP A 65 -2.62 5.11 5.74
N THR A 66 -1.40 5.67 5.67
CA THR A 66 -1.18 7.12 5.70
C THR A 66 -1.41 7.79 4.35
N GLY A 67 -1.35 7.05 3.24
CA GLY A 67 -1.44 7.60 1.88
C GLY A 67 -0.11 7.99 1.24
N ARG A 68 0.98 8.07 2.00
CA ARG A 68 2.27 8.58 1.48
C ARG A 68 2.91 7.70 0.41
N THR A 69 2.79 6.38 0.53
CA THR A 69 3.27 5.46 -0.52
C THR A 69 2.61 5.78 -1.86
N MET A 70 1.29 6.01 -1.83
CA MET A 70 0.52 6.32 -3.02
C MET A 70 0.87 7.68 -3.60
N GLU A 71 1.01 8.72 -2.77
CA GLU A 71 1.42 10.05 -3.25
C GLU A 71 2.73 10.00 -4.03
N LYS A 72 3.73 9.30 -3.49
CA LYS A 72 5.03 9.17 -4.15
C LYS A 72 4.97 8.28 -5.38
N LEU A 73 4.19 7.19 -5.38
CA LEU A 73 3.96 6.38 -6.57
C LEU A 73 3.33 7.22 -7.69
N LEU A 74 2.29 7.99 -7.39
CA LEU A 74 1.61 8.80 -8.39
C LEU A 74 2.51 9.90 -8.95
N LEU A 75 3.35 10.52 -8.10
CA LEU A 75 4.39 11.44 -8.56
C LEU A 75 5.37 10.76 -9.52
N LEU A 76 5.81 9.53 -9.21
CA LEU A 76 6.68 8.76 -10.10
C LEU A 76 5.98 8.44 -11.43
N LEU A 77 4.76 7.89 -11.40
CA LEU A 77 4.03 7.48 -12.60
C LEU A 77 3.73 8.68 -13.52
N ASN A 78 3.48 9.86 -12.94
CA ASN A 78 3.25 11.08 -13.72
C ASN A 78 4.45 11.46 -14.61
N ASN A 79 5.68 11.09 -14.23
CA ASN A 79 6.87 11.36 -15.04
C ASN A 79 6.87 10.59 -16.38
N TYR A 80 6.05 9.55 -16.51
CA TYR A 80 5.94 8.72 -17.73
C TYR A 80 4.77 9.14 -18.64
N ASN A 81 4.08 10.23 -18.30
CA ASN A 81 2.95 10.78 -19.06
C ASN A 81 1.86 9.75 -19.44
N PRO A 82 1.28 9.01 -18.48
CA PRO A 82 0.09 8.21 -18.75
C PRO A 82 -1.09 9.11 -19.13
N ARG A 83 -2.03 8.56 -19.92
CA ARG A 83 -3.27 9.26 -20.30
C ARG A 83 -4.16 9.50 -19.09
N THR A 84 -4.30 8.47 -18.25
CA THR A 84 -5.00 8.54 -16.98
C THR A 84 -4.31 7.63 -15.97
N VAL A 85 -4.37 8.00 -14.70
CA VAL A 85 -4.04 7.12 -13.58
C VAL A 85 -5.23 7.10 -12.65
N ARG A 86 -5.69 5.89 -12.31
CA ARG A 86 -6.71 5.66 -11.30
C ARG A 86 -6.18 4.68 -10.27
N VAL A 87 -6.67 4.75 -9.05
CA VAL A 87 -6.26 3.90 -7.94
C VAL A 87 -7.46 3.19 -7.36
N ALA A 88 -7.37 1.88 -7.27
CA ALA A 88 -8.28 1.04 -6.50
C ALA A 88 -7.55 0.53 -5.26
N SER A 89 -8.19 0.62 -4.11
CA SER A 89 -7.69 -0.04 -2.90
C SER A 89 -8.77 -0.83 -2.20
N LEU A 90 -8.41 -2.03 -1.73
CA LEU A 90 -9.34 -2.85 -0.96
C LEU A 90 -9.66 -2.19 0.38
N LEU A 91 -8.64 -1.69 1.09
CA LEU A 91 -8.80 -1.11 2.44
C LEU A 91 -8.25 0.32 2.50
N VAL A 92 -8.99 1.22 3.13
CA VAL A 92 -8.50 2.57 3.49
C VAL A 92 -8.66 2.77 4.99
N LYS A 93 -7.57 3.08 5.70
CA LYS A 93 -7.64 3.34 7.14
C LYS A 93 -8.14 4.76 7.44
N ARG A 94 -9.07 4.84 8.39
CA ARG A 94 -9.42 6.10 9.05
C ARG A 94 -8.43 6.36 10.18
N THR A 95 -7.33 7.02 9.84
CA THR A 95 -6.26 7.41 10.79
C THR A 95 -6.01 8.91 10.77
N ALA A 96 -5.66 9.47 11.93
CA ALA A 96 -5.23 10.87 12.04
C ALA A 96 -3.88 11.14 11.36
N LYS A 97 -3.11 10.08 11.06
CA LYS A 97 -1.84 10.17 10.31
C LYS A 97 -2.02 10.30 8.79
N SER A 98 -3.27 10.32 8.31
CA SER A 98 -3.56 10.39 6.87
C SER A 98 -3.02 11.69 6.27
N SER A 99 -2.41 11.60 5.09
CA SER A 99 -2.05 12.76 4.27
C SER A 99 -3.27 13.42 3.59
N GLY A 100 -4.46 12.83 3.74
CA GLY A 100 -5.68 13.23 3.04
C GLY A 100 -5.85 12.57 1.68
N TYR A 101 -4.89 11.75 1.23
CA TYR A 101 -5.00 10.99 -0.01
C TYR A 101 -6.20 10.03 0.02
N LYS A 102 -6.96 10.00 -1.08
CA LYS A 102 -8.10 9.09 -1.30
C LYS A 102 -8.00 8.44 -2.68
N PRO A 103 -8.16 7.10 -2.78
CA PRO A 103 -8.18 6.43 -4.07
C PRO A 103 -9.52 6.67 -4.79
N ASP A 104 -9.54 6.41 -6.10
CA ASP A 104 -10.76 6.54 -6.93
C ASP A 104 -11.80 5.46 -6.62
N TYR A 105 -11.34 4.27 -6.25
CA TYR A 105 -12.20 3.12 -5.92
C TYR A 105 -11.81 2.56 -4.55
N ILE A 106 -12.77 2.53 -3.63
CA ILE A 106 -12.59 2.04 -2.25
C ILE A 106 -13.43 0.79 -2.08
N GLY A 107 -12.81 -0.30 -1.62
CA GLY A 107 -13.53 -1.48 -1.15
C GLY A 107 -14.18 -1.22 0.21
N PHE A 108 -13.35 -0.98 1.23
CA PHE A 108 -13.79 -0.74 2.60
C PHE A 108 -12.96 0.34 3.28
N GLU A 109 -13.62 1.21 4.03
CA GLU A 109 -12.95 2.06 5.01
C GLU A 109 -12.91 1.36 6.38
N ILE A 110 -11.74 1.21 6.98
CA ILE A 110 -11.54 0.48 8.23
C ILE A 110 -11.01 1.38 9.36
N PRO A 111 -11.22 1.00 10.64
CA PRO A 111 -10.58 1.69 11.76
C PRO A 111 -9.04 1.60 11.69
N ASP A 112 -8.35 2.51 12.38
CA ASP A 112 -6.90 2.46 12.54
C ASP A 112 -6.47 1.31 13.48
N LYS A 113 -6.39 0.11 12.90
CA LYS A 113 -5.92 -1.13 13.52
C LYS A 113 -4.98 -1.85 12.58
N PHE A 114 -4.01 -2.58 13.13
CA PHE A 114 -3.13 -3.43 12.34
C PHE A 114 -3.90 -4.69 11.92
N VAL A 115 -4.04 -4.89 10.61
CA VAL A 115 -4.80 -5.99 10.02
C VAL A 115 -3.88 -6.94 9.26
N VAL A 116 -4.23 -8.22 9.27
CA VAL A 116 -3.54 -9.32 8.57
C VAL A 116 -4.55 -10.24 7.90
N GLY A 117 -4.08 -11.10 7.00
CA GLY A 117 -4.95 -12.01 6.25
C GLY A 117 -5.45 -11.43 4.94
N TYR A 118 -5.94 -12.30 4.06
CA TYR A 118 -6.29 -11.97 2.70
C TYR A 118 -5.13 -11.30 1.95
N ALA A 119 -3.98 -11.98 1.95
CA ALA A 119 -2.68 -11.51 1.45
C ALA A 119 -1.97 -10.40 2.25
N LEU A 120 -2.65 -9.72 3.20
CA LEU A 120 -2.01 -8.82 4.16
C LEU A 120 -1.17 -9.61 5.16
N ASP A 121 -0.01 -9.08 5.54
CA ASP A 121 0.96 -9.80 6.37
C ASP A 121 1.42 -9.04 7.61
N TYR A 122 1.98 -9.80 8.54
CA TYR A 122 2.90 -9.29 9.54
C TYR A 122 4.20 -10.08 9.46
N ASN A 123 5.28 -9.43 9.02
CA ASN A 123 6.60 -10.06 8.86
C ASN A 123 6.58 -11.33 7.99
N GLU A 124 5.85 -11.29 6.88
CA GLU A 124 5.60 -12.40 5.93
C GLU A 124 4.69 -13.52 6.46
N TYR A 125 4.13 -13.40 7.67
CA TYR A 125 3.14 -14.33 8.19
C TYR A 125 1.71 -13.88 7.91
N PHE A 126 0.77 -14.82 7.97
CA PHE A 126 -0.70 -14.63 7.90
C PHE A 126 -1.29 -14.31 6.52
N ARG A 127 -0.48 -14.24 5.44
CA ARG A 127 -0.98 -14.02 4.07
C ARG A 127 -2.03 -15.06 3.63
N ASP A 128 -1.90 -16.27 4.15
CA ASP A 128 -2.71 -17.46 3.87
C ASP A 128 -4.02 -17.53 4.67
N LEU A 129 -4.28 -16.57 5.58
CA LEU A 129 -5.58 -16.48 6.24
C LEU A 129 -6.64 -15.97 5.25
N ASN A 130 -7.79 -16.65 5.19
CA ASN A 130 -8.88 -16.26 4.28
C ASN A 130 -9.64 -15.00 4.71
N HIS A 131 -9.51 -14.59 5.97
CA HIS A 131 -10.23 -13.46 6.55
C HIS A 131 -9.26 -12.34 6.91
N ILE A 132 -9.69 -11.10 6.71
CA ILE A 132 -9.02 -9.92 7.24
C ILE A 132 -9.31 -9.85 8.74
N CYS A 133 -8.25 -9.93 9.55
CA CYS A 133 -8.31 -10.04 11.00
C CYS A 133 -7.42 -8.96 11.65
N ILE A 134 -7.74 -8.57 12.88
CA ILE A 134 -6.85 -7.74 13.72
C ILE A 134 -5.87 -8.67 14.43
N ILE A 135 -4.57 -8.40 14.33
CA ILE A 135 -3.55 -9.17 15.06
C ILE A 135 -3.57 -8.81 16.55
N ASN A 136 -3.43 -9.80 17.43
CA ASN A 136 -3.35 -9.58 18.88
C ASN A 136 -1.89 -9.44 19.37
N ASP A 137 -1.71 -8.98 20.61
CA ASP A 137 -0.40 -8.74 21.20
C ASP A 137 0.51 -9.99 21.22
N HIS A 138 -0.07 -11.16 21.44
CA HIS A 138 0.68 -12.41 21.40
C HIS A 138 1.24 -12.68 19.99
N GLY A 139 0.42 -12.49 18.96
CA GLY A 139 0.82 -12.62 17.56
C GLY A 139 1.92 -11.63 17.20
N ILE A 140 1.76 -10.35 17.58
CA ILE A 140 2.79 -9.32 17.35
C ILE A 140 4.13 -9.76 17.97
N LYS A 141 4.13 -10.17 19.23
CA LYS A 141 5.36 -10.61 19.92
C LYS A 141 5.97 -11.88 19.31
N LYS A 142 5.13 -12.85 18.94
CA LYS A 142 5.58 -14.14 18.41
C LYS A 142 6.26 -14.03 17.05
N TYR A 143 5.78 -13.13 16.20
CA TYR A 143 6.24 -12.99 14.82
C TYR A 143 7.06 -11.71 14.57
N ALA A 144 7.46 -11.01 15.63
CA ALA A 144 8.41 -9.90 15.52
C ALA A 144 9.75 -10.40 14.96
N LYS A 145 10.35 -9.67 14.01
CA LYS A 145 11.72 -9.95 13.55
C LYS A 145 12.71 -9.50 14.64
N ASN A 146 13.60 -10.41 15.05
CA ASN A 146 14.76 -10.09 15.88
C ASN A 146 15.71 -9.11 15.19
#